data_AF-A0A1X2GGG5-F1
#
_entry.id   AF-A0A1X2GGG5-F1
#
_cell.length_a   1.000
_cell.length_b   1.000
_cell.length_c   1.000
_cell.angle_alpha   90.00
_cell.angle_beta   90.00
_cell.angle_gamma   90.00
#
_symmetry.space_group_name_H-M   'P 1'
#
loop_
_entity.id
_entity.type
_entity.pdbx_description
1 polymer ?
#
loop_
_entity_poly.entity_id
_entity_poly.type
_entity_poly.pdbx_seq_one_letter_code
_entity_poly.pdbx_strand_id
1 'polypeptide(L)'
;MSMWTSYSQAYVNPDNLVEAERQVDSFMSLIVEKCQKKCIPTHYREGDLNKGEMVCIDRCVAKYAAFERKLGEKLQEAYPNSIPSNQASAQPDPSLPSF
;
A
#
# COMPACT_ATOMS: atom_id res chain seq x y z
N MET A 1 10.75 -5.55 36.27
CA MET A 1 9.62 -5.69 35.33
C MET A 1 9.29 -4.33 34.72
N SER A 2 9.78 -4.07 33.52
CA SER A 2 9.17 -3.15 32.55
C SER A 2 9.84 -3.42 31.20
N MET A 3 9.26 -4.42 30.55
CA MET A 3 9.63 -5.06 29.31
C MET A 3 9.30 -4.15 28.10
N TRP A 4 9.83 -2.93 28.09
CA TRP A 4 9.54 -1.91 27.06
C TRP A 4 10.77 -1.35 26.35
N THR A 5 11.99 -1.73 26.76
CA THR A 5 13.24 -1.22 26.16
C THR A 5 13.92 -2.19 25.20
N SER A 6 13.21 -3.19 24.67
CA SER A 6 13.80 -4.12 23.70
C SER A 6 12.83 -4.47 22.56
N TYR A 7 12.37 -3.45 21.83
CA TYR A 7 12.10 -3.66 20.41
C TYR A 7 13.38 -3.27 19.68
N SER A 8 14.17 -4.29 19.34
CA SER A 8 15.44 -4.17 18.64
C SER A 8 15.23 -3.48 17.29
N GLN A 9 15.48 -2.17 17.23
CA GLN A 9 15.63 -1.38 16.00
C GLN A 9 16.92 -1.76 15.23
N ALA A 10 17.45 -2.97 15.41
CA ALA A 10 18.79 -3.37 14.99
C ALA A 10 18.85 -4.06 13.62
N TYR A 11 17.74 -4.19 12.88
CA TYR A 11 17.74 -4.89 11.58
C TYR A 11 17.07 -4.13 10.44
N VAL A 12 16.72 -2.85 10.64
CA VAL A 12 16.05 -2.09 9.59
C VAL A 12 17.08 -1.34 8.76
N ASN A 13 17.35 -1.83 7.55
CA ASN A 13 18.25 -1.17 6.61
C ASN A 13 17.64 0.18 6.21
N PRO A 14 18.33 1.31 6.46
CA PRO A 14 17.78 2.64 6.22
C PRO A 14 17.41 2.89 4.75
N ASP A 15 18.08 2.26 3.78
CA ASP A 15 17.77 2.44 2.37
C ASP A 15 16.45 1.76 1.97
N ASN A 16 16.18 0.59 2.54
CA ASN A 16 14.93 -0.15 2.29
C ASN A 16 13.73 0.53 2.96
N LEU A 17 13.96 1.27 4.06
CA LEU A 17 12.92 2.06 4.71
C LEU A 17 12.46 3.21 3.83
N VAL A 18 13.39 3.99 3.29
CA VAL A 18 13.06 5.15 2.45
C VAL A 18 12.27 4.71 1.21
N GLU A 19 12.62 3.57 0.63
CA GLU A 19 11.88 3.02 -0.50
C GLU A 19 10.47 2.51 -0.09
N ALA A 20 10.35 1.81 1.03
CA ALA A 20 9.06 1.38 1.55
C ALA A 20 8.15 2.57 1.90
N GLU A 21 8.70 3.61 2.51
CA GLU A 21 7.98 4.85 2.83
C GLU A 21 7.46 5.54 1.57
N ARG A 22 8.29 5.63 0.52
CA ARG A 22 7.87 6.20 -0.77
C ARG A 22 6.75 5.40 -1.43
N GLN A 23 6.85 4.07 -1.41
CA GLN A 23 5.82 3.21 -1.99
C GLN A 23 4.49 3.38 -1.25
N VAL A 24 4.51 3.40 0.09
CA VAL A 24 3.31 3.60 0.90
C VAL A 24 2.71 4.99 0.68
N ASP A 25 3.54 6.04 0.67
CA ASP A 25 3.09 7.42 0.48
C ASP A 25 2.42 7.62 -0.89
N SER A 26 3.04 7.07 -1.94
CA SER A 26 2.50 7.12 -3.30
C SER A 26 1.17 6.37 -3.40
N PHE A 27 1.11 5.15 -2.86
CA PHE A 27 -0.09 4.32 -2.85
C PHE A 27 -1.26 5.02 -2.11
N MET A 28 -0.99 5.54 -0.92
CA MET A 28 -2.02 6.21 -0.11
C MET A 28 -2.52 7.48 -0.78
N SER A 29 -1.62 8.30 -1.32
CA SER A 29 -1.99 9.54 -2.01
C SER A 29 -2.88 9.28 -3.22
N LEU A 30 -2.53 8.29 -4.06
CA LEU A 30 -3.31 7.95 -5.24
C LEU A 30 -4.67 7.34 -4.89
N ILE A 31 -4.72 6.43 -3.91
CA ILE A 31 -5.98 5.81 -3.49
C ILE A 31 -6.95 6.84 -2.96
N VAL A 32 -6.49 7.74 -2.08
CA VAL A 32 -7.34 8.77 -1.51
C VAL A 32 -7.93 9.64 -2.61
N GLU A 33 -7.11 10.12 -3.55
CA GLU A 33 -7.58 10.94 -4.67
C GLU A 33 -8.60 10.20 -5.55
N LYS A 34 -8.32 8.95 -5.94
CA LYS A 34 -9.21 8.19 -6.83
C LYS A 34 -10.50 7.80 -6.15
N CYS A 35 -10.44 7.30 -4.91
CA CYS A 35 -11.64 6.85 -4.20
C CYS A 35 -12.51 8.02 -3.75
N GLN A 36 -11.93 9.14 -3.35
CA GLN A 36 -12.70 10.36 -3.09
C GLN A 36 -13.47 10.78 -4.34
N LYS A 37 -12.81 10.88 -5.51
CA LYS A 37 -13.46 11.27 -6.77
C LYS A 37 -14.54 10.30 -7.24
N LYS A 38 -14.45 9.02 -6.87
CA LYS A 38 -15.41 7.98 -7.29
C LYS A 38 -16.60 7.83 -6.35
N CYS A 39 -16.37 7.98 -5.06
CA CYS A 39 -17.36 7.65 -4.03
C CYS A 39 -18.00 8.86 -3.38
N ILE A 40 -17.38 10.02 -3.44
CA ILE A 40 -17.89 11.25 -2.83
C ILE A 40 -18.39 12.20 -3.92
N PRO A 41 -19.69 12.53 -3.96
CA PRO A 41 -20.23 13.47 -4.93
C PRO A 41 -19.74 14.89 -4.62
N THR A 42 -19.61 15.72 -5.65
CA THR A 42 -19.21 17.13 -5.49
C THR A 42 -20.26 17.98 -4.76
N HIS A 43 -21.51 17.51 -4.72
CA HIS A 43 -22.59 18.15 -3.98
C HIS A 43 -22.76 17.50 -2.60
N TYR A 44 -22.11 18.08 -1.60
CA TYR A 44 -22.21 17.66 -0.21
C TYR A 44 -23.56 18.07 0.39
N ARG A 45 -24.23 17.13 1.06
CA ARG A 45 -25.49 17.40 1.78
C ARG A 45 -25.28 17.43 3.29
N GLU A 46 -24.33 16.64 3.77
CA GLU A 46 -24.01 16.41 5.18
C GLU A 46 -22.47 16.35 5.31
N GLY A 47 -21.93 16.59 6.51
CA GLY A 47 -20.48 16.57 6.76
C GLY A 47 -19.90 15.18 7.01
N ASP A 48 -20.75 14.22 7.37
CA ASP A 48 -20.37 12.84 7.64
C ASP A 48 -20.60 11.96 6.40
N LEU A 49 -19.83 10.88 6.30
CA LEU A 49 -20.02 9.88 5.26
C LEU A 49 -21.31 9.09 5.50
N ASN A 50 -22.14 9.01 4.48
CA ASN A 50 -23.31 8.15 4.52
C ASN A 50 -22.88 6.67 4.34
N LYS A 51 -23.72 5.73 4.78
CA LYS A 51 -23.46 4.28 4.66
C LYS A 51 -23.12 3.85 3.23
N GLY A 52 -23.75 4.49 2.23
CA GLY A 52 -23.46 4.22 0.82
C GLY A 52 -22.05 4.65 0.41
N GLU A 53 -21.58 5.79 0.91
CA GLU A 53 -20.25 6.32 0.62
C GLU A 53 -19.17 5.50 1.32
N MET A 54 -19.39 5.12 2.60
CA MET A 54 -18.50 4.20 3.33
C MET A 54 -18.30 2.88 2.59
N VAL A 55 -19.40 2.20 2.23
CA VAL A 55 -19.33 0.92 1.49
C VAL A 55 -18.72 1.10 0.09
N CYS A 56 -18.93 2.26 -0.55
CA CYS A 56 -18.28 2.56 -1.82
C CYS A 56 -16.76 2.64 -1.66
N ILE A 57 -16.26 3.34 -0.63
CA ILE A 57 -14.82 3.49 -0.37
C ILE A 57 -14.16 2.12 -0.17
N ASP A 58 -14.73 1.25 0.66
CA ASP A 58 -14.19 -0.10 0.88
C ASP A 58 -14.04 -0.89 -0.44
N ARG A 59 -15.09 -0.85 -1.27
CA ARG A 59 -15.09 -1.49 -2.59
C ARG A 59 -14.11 -0.82 -3.54
N CYS A 60 -13.94 0.50 -3.44
CA CYS A 60 -13.03 1.26 -4.28
C CYS A 60 -11.57 0.85 -4.00
N VAL A 61 -11.16 0.80 -2.73
CA VAL A 61 -9.81 0.39 -2.34
C VAL A 61 -9.51 -1.04 -2.82
N ALA A 62 -10.44 -1.97 -2.60
CA ALA A 62 -10.31 -3.35 -3.08
C ALA A 62 -10.14 -3.44 -4.61
N LYS A 63 -10.90 -2.64 -5.37
CA LYS A 63 -10.77 -2.56 -6.83
C LYS A 63 -9.48 -1.89 -7.27
N TYR A 64 -9.03 -0.86 -6.57
CA TYR A 64 -7.80 -0.14 -6.90
C TYR A 64 -6.58 -1.06 -6.72
N ALA A 65 -6.48 -1.76 -5.59
CA ALA A 65 -5.39 -2.72 -5.36
C ALA A 65 -5.37 -3.82 -6.44
N ALA A 66 -6.55 -4.34 -6.83
CA ALA A 66 -6.64 -5.31 -7.91
C ALA A 66 -6.25 -4.73 -9.28
N PHE A 67 -6.56 -3.45 -9.52
CA PHE A 67 -6.16 -2.72 -10.72
C PHE A 67 -4.65 -2.48 -10.76
N GLU A 68 -4.05 -2.06 -9.66
CA GLU A 68 -2.61 -1.76 -9.55
C GLU A 68 -1.74 -2.99 -9.83
N ARG A 69 -2.13 -4.16 -9.30
CA ARG A 69 -1.44 -5.42 -9.63
C ARG A 69 -1.48 -5.74 -11.12
N LYS A 70 -2.66 -5.65 -11.73
CA LYS A 70 -2.84 -5.91 -13.18
C LYS A 70 -2.12 -4.88 -14.03
N LEU A 71 -2.09 -3.62 -13.59
CA LEU A 71 -1.34 -2.57 -14.24
C LEU A 71 0.15 -2.88 -14.20
N GLY A 72 0.67 -3.33 -13.05
CA GLY A 72 2.05 -3.78 -12.90
C GLY A 72 2.40 -4.93 -13.85
N GLU A 73 1.56 -5.97 -13.91
CA GLU A 73 1.72 -7.10 -14.84
C GLU A 73 1.79 -6.63 -16.30
N LYS A 74 0.86 -5.74 -16.70
CA LYS A 74 0.80 -5.22 -18.08
C LYS A 74 1.95 -4.29 -18.41
N LEU A 75 2.43 -3.50 -17.45
CA LEU A 75 3.54 -2.59 -17.64
C LEU A 75 4.85 -3.37 -17.81
N GLN A 76 5.03 -4.45 -17.05
CA GLN A 76 6.18 -5.35 -17.18
C GLN A 76 6.15 -6.12 -18.51
N GLU A 77 4.97 -6.56 -18.96
CA GLU A 77 4.80 -7.20 -20.27
C GLU A 77 5.12 -6.23 -21.42
N ALA A 78 4.64 -4.98 -21.33
CA ALA A 78 4.86 -3.96 -22.36
C ALA A 78 6.30 -3.42 -22.38
N TYR A 79 6.97 -3.38 -21.23
CA TYR A 79 8.32 -2.85 -21.10
C TYR A 79 9.22 -3.76 -20.23
N PRO A 80 9.73 -4.86 -20.80
CA PRO A 80 10.47 -5.88 -20.06
C PRO A 80 11.81 -5.40 -19.46
N ASN A 81 12.35 -4.26 -19.90
CA ASN A 81 13.66 -3.73 -19.48
C ASN A 81 13.61 -2.37 -18.77
N SER A 82 12.43 -1.73 -18.65
CA SER A 82 12.33 -0.38 -18.07
C SER A 82 11.87 -0.36 -16.60
N ILE A 83 11.28 -1.46 -16.12
CA ILE A 83 10.84 -1.59 -14.74
C ILE A 83 11.91 -2.42 -14.00
N PRO A 84 12.70 -1.83 -13.09
CA PRO A 84 13.67 -2.59 -12.31
C PRO A 84 12.93 -3.66 -11.49
N SER A 85 13.25 -4.92 -11.75
CA SER A 85 12.71 -6.12 -11.11
C SER A 85 13.19 -6.33 -9.67
N ASN A 86 13.52 -5.26 -8.95
CA ASN A 86 14.01 -5.34 -7.56
C ASN A 86 12.88 -5.55 -6.54
N GLN A 87 11.92 -6.42 -6.89
CA GLN A 87 10.99 -7.04 -5.94
C GLN A 87 11.37 -8.51 -5.67
N ALA A 88 12.63 -8.88 -5.91
CA ALA A 88 13.17 -10.19 -5.59
C ALA A 88 14.21 -10.11 -4.46
N SER A 89 13.80 -9.77 -3.24
CA SER A 89 14.48 -10.22 -2.01
C SER A 89 13.79 -9.66 -0.76
N ALA A 90 12.94 -10.48 -0.13
CA ALA A 90 12.87 -10.61 1.32
C ALA A 90 11.92 -11.77 1.63
N GLN A 91 12.37 -12.99 1.31
CA GLN A 91 11.85 -14.13 2.06
C GLN A 91 12.29 -13.93 3.53
N PRO A 92 11.40 -14.02 4.52
CA PRO A 92 11.86 -14.29 5.87
C PRO A 92 12.51 -15.69 5.86
N ASP A 93 13.78 -15.71 6.27
CA ASP A 93 14.65 -16.88 6.40
C ASP A 93 13.93 -18.05 7.10
N PRO A 94 13.99 -19.30 6.58
CA PRO A 94 13.41 -20.48 7.22
C PRO A 94 14.12 -20.91 8.53
N SER A 95 15.02 -20.09 9.08
CA SER A 95 15.76 -20.38 10.32
C SER A 95 15.34 -19.56 11.54
N LEU A 96 14.24 -18.80 11.50
CA LEU A 96 13.72 -18.19 12.74
C LEU A 96 13.03 -19.23 13.62
N PRO A 97 13.41 -19.36 14.91
CA PRO A 97 12.74 -20.27 15.83
C PRO A 97 11.31 -19.78 16.07
N SER A 98 10.37 -20.71 15.97
CA SER A 98 8.97 -20.52 16.31
C SER A 98 8.85 -20.22 17.81
N PHE A 99 8.57 -18.97 18.15
CA PHE A 99 8.01 -18.56 19.44
C PHE A 99 6.75 -17.76 19.20
#